data_AF-A0A6P6RLU4-F1
#
_entry.id   AF-A0A6P6RLU4-F1
#
_cell.length_a   1.000
_cell.length_b   1.000
_cell.length_c   1.000
_cell.angle_alpha   90.00
_cell.angle_beta   90.00
_cell.angle_gamma   90.00
#
_symmetry.space_group_name_H-M   'P 1'
#
loop_
_entity.id
_entity.type
_entity.pdbx_description
1 polymer ?
#
loop_
_entity_poly.entity_id
_entity_poly.type
_entity_poly.pdbx_seq_one_letter_code
_entity_poly.pdbx_strand_id
1 'polypeptide(L)'
;MSSTGSSWFPGGLALLNPNTWRSTNEKKGNLRALRQQIHALSHSSVLDDAGIDDPQILTLTREDLNELFPGLRNFQLRRTIMTLITDTVKDSLQHGPDTLAAALTRLMHQNNDAAVQDVLKESLCAFRQMEDQLKAAQASLKPYIEVLNGFTEAYARKEDWDKEGTSSRRTFSSSFPTNMNPPTIQIPSFEPTVRVHPLFCGRTLGTDKQILAQLKGVKESELSDCQLILAFSPVTSRAGIDAEEALKKIPADKPAVLVIMHHTFNPDYVCPSLNASSRVNIVEHVNVLFHDSRHGLLQCPANENAMRKLQSVLNRYM
;
A
#
# COMPACT_ATOMS: atom_id res chain seq x y z
N MET A 1 13.45 -39.37 -20.66
CA MET A 1 14.84 -39.12 -21.08
C MET A 1 14.82 -37.80 -21.84
N SER A 2 14.80 -36.68 -21.11
CA SER A 2 15.97 -35.90 -20.65
C SER A 2 16.25 -34.73 -21.61
N SER A 3 15.49 -33.65 -21.44
CA SER A 3 15.80 -32.32 -21.97
C SER A 3 16.79 -31.63 -21.02
N THR A 4 18.06 -31.66 -21.37
CA THR A 4 19.15 -31.01 -20.65
C THR A 4 19.13 -29.51 -20.88
N GLY A 5 19.03 -28.75 -19.79
CA GLY A 5 19.31 -27.33 -19.75
C GLY A 5 20.77 -27.04 -20.11
N SER A 6 20.99 -25.91 -20.77
CA SER A 6 22.32 -25.37 -21.05
C SER A 6 22.41 -24.00 -20.39
N SER A 7 22.91 -23.98 -19.17
CA SER A 7 23.40 -22.79 -18.49
C SER A 7 24.71 -22.36 -19.16
N TRP A 8 24.74 -21.18 -19.78
CA TRP A 8 25.99 -20.54 -20.19
C TRP A 8 26.16 -19.23 -19.41
N PHE A 9 26.98 -19.30 -18.36
CA PHE A 9 27.78 -18.18 -17.90
C PHE A 9 29.22 -18.48 -18.29
N PRO A 10 29.90 -17.66 -19.10
CA PRO A 10 31.34 -17.66 -19.13
C PRO A 10 31.83 -16.81 -17.95
N GLY A 11 32.41 -17.49 -16.95
CA GLY A 11 33.27 -16.84 -15.97
C GLY A 11 34.54 -16.35 -16.66
N GLY A 12 34.88 -15.08 -16.47
CA GLY A 12 36.09 -14.51 -17.04
C GLY A 12 36.18 -13.00 -16.92
N LEU A 13 36.22 -12.46 -15.69
CA LEU A 13 36.65 -11.08 -15.47
C LEU A 13 37.64 -11.04 -14.30
N ALA A 14 38.91 -11.28 -14.60
CA ALA A 14 40.03 -10.92 -13.75
C ALA A 14 41.05 -10.15 -14.58
N LEU A 15 40.73 -8.91 -14.92
CA LEU A 15 41.72 -7.90 -15.29
C LEU A 15 41.44 -6.64 -14.48
N LEU A 16 42.22 -6.49 -13.41
CA LEU A 16 42.26 -5.32 -12.53
C LEU A 16 42.69 -4.10 -13.36
N ASN A 17 41.81 -3.11 -13.44
CA ASN A 17 42.07 -1.81 -14.07
C ASN A 17 42.37 -0.77 -12.96
N PRO A 18 43.40 0.07 -13.06
CA PRO A 18 43.66 1.11 -12.04
C PRO A 18 42.49 2.10 -11.84
N ASN A 19 41.62 2.22 -12.85
CA ASN A 19 40.45 3.10 -12.81
C ASN A 19 39.26 2.53 -12.01
N THR A 20 39.14 1.20 -11.88
CA THR A 20 38.15 0.61 -10.97
C THR A 20 38.51 0.93 -9.53
N TRP A 21 39.81 0.95 -9.18
CA TRP A 21 40.27 1.25 -7.82
C TRP A 21 39.95 2.70 -7.40
N ARG A 22 40.17 3.67 -8.29
CA ARG A 22 39.84 5.09 -8.05
C ARG A 22 38.32 5.29 -7.88
N SER A 23 37.52 4.70 -8.78
CA SER A 23 36.06 4.79 -8.69
C SER A 23 35.50 4.10 -7.44
N THR A 24 36.05 2.94 -7.02
CA THR A 24 35.64 2.30 -5.77
C THR A 24 36.07 3.09 -4.53
N ASN A 25 37.23 3.76 -4.56
CA ASN A 25 37.69 4.57 -3.43
C ASN A 25 36.89 5.87 -3.29
N GLU A 26 36.52 6.52 -4.40
CA GLU A 26 35.63 7.69 -4.43
C GLU A 26 34.21 7.32 -3.99
N LYS A 27 33.64 6.21 -4.50
CA LYS A 27 32.34 5.70 -4.04
C LYS A 27 32.34 5.35 -2.55
N LYS A 28 33.39 4.68 -2.07
CA LYS A 28 33.55 4.38 -0.64
C LYS A 28 33.72 5.64 0.21
N GLY A 29 34.37 6.67 -0.33
CA GLY A 29 34.45 8.01 0.27
C GLY A 29 33.09 8.70 0.38
N ASN A 30 32.28 8.66 -0.67
CA ASN A 30 30.93 9.24 -0.70
C ASN A 30 29.98 8.54 0.28
N LEU A 31 30.03 7.21 0.38
CA LEU A 31 29.22 6.46 1.34
C LEU A 31 29.60 6.80 2.79
N ARG A 32 30.90 6.94 3.08
CA ARG A 32 31.37 7.33 4.41
C ARG A 32 30.94 8.76 4.77
N ALA A 33 30.96 9.68 3.79
CA ALA A 33 30.47 11.04 3.95
C ALA A 33 28.95 11.07 4.21
N LEU A 34 28.18 10.23 3.50
CA LEU A 34 26.75 10.06 3.74
C LEU A 34 26.47 9.58 5.17
N ARG A 35 27.20 8.56 5.66
CA ARG A 35 27.07 8.09 7.05
C ARG A 35 27.33 9.23 8.05
N GLN A 36 28.38 10.01 7.83
CA GLN A 36 28.73 11.15 8.69
C GLN A 36 27.66 12.24 8.69
N GLN A 37 27.06 12.54 7.53
CA GLN A 37 25.94 13.49 7.44
C GLN A 37 24.71 12.98 8.21
N ILE A 38 24.37 11.69 8.08
CA ILE A 38 23.26 11.11 8.83
C ILE A 38 23.52 11.17 10.34
N HIS A 39 24.74 10.86 10.78
CA HIS A 39 25.13 10.99 12.20
C HIS A 39 25.03 12.45 12.68
N ALA A 40 25.47 13.42 11.89
CA ALA A 40 25.39 14.84 12.23
C ALA A 40 23.94 15.35 12.32
N LEU A 41 23.05 14.86 11.45
CA LEU A 41 21.63 15.24 11.44
C LEU A 41 20.83 14.59 12.57
N SER A 42 21.14 13.34 12.89
CA SER A 42 20.39 12.56 13.88
C SER A 42 20.95 12.67 15.30
N HIS A 43 22.20 13.12 15.46
CA HIS A 43 22.96 13.07 16.71
C HIS A 43 22.94 11.68 17.36
N SER A 44 22.93 10.64 16.53
CA SER A 44 22.67 9.26 16.93
C SER A 44 23.64 8.29 16.28
N SER A 45 24.11 7.33 17.07
CA SER A 45 24.94 6.18 16.65
C SER A 45 24.09 4.99 16.18
N VAL A 46 22.78 5.14 16.01
CA VAL A 46 21.88 4.00 15.75
C VAL A 46 22.25 3.18 14.51
N LEU A 47 22.88 3.78 13.49
CA LEU A 47 23.38 3.02 12.33
C LEU A 47 24.55 2.08 12.70
N ASP A 48 25.41 2.50 13.63
CA ASP A 48 26.50 1.68 14.17
C ASP A 48 25.95 0.61 15.13
N ASP A 49 25.01 1.00 16.01
CA ASP A 49 24.38 0.11 16.99
C ASP A 49 23.55 -0.99 16.31
N ALA A 50 22.94 -0.69 15.15
CA ALA A 50 22.22 -1.64 14.31
C ALA A 50 23.14 -2.48 13.40
N GLY A 51 24.45 -2.24 13.41
CA GLY A 51 25.42 -2.97 12.58
C GLY A 51 25.25 -2.75 11.08
N ILE A 52 24.77 -1.56 10.66
CA ILE A 52 24.54 -1.24 9.25
C ILE A 52 25.84 -0.76 8.62
N ASP A 53 26.31 -1.47 7.60
CA ASP A 53 27.51 -1.10 6.84
C ASP A 53 27.23 0.03 5.83
N ASP A 54 28.26 0.80 5.48
CA ASP A 54 28.20 1.92 4.53
C ASP A 54 27.41 1.65 3.22
N PRO A 55 27.59 0.52 2.50
CA PRO A 55 26.79 0.22 1.31
C PRO A 55 25.33 -0.13 1.62
N GLN A 56 25.04 -0.69 2.81
CA GLN A 56 23.66 -1.03 3.21
C GLN A 56 22.83 0.22 3.51
N ILE A 57 23.48 1.35 3.81
CA ILE A 57 22.79 2.65 3.97
C ILE A 57 21.98 3.00 2.72
N LEU A 58 22.49 2.69 1.51
CA LEU A 58 21.79 2.99 0.26
C LEU A 58 20.54 2.14 0.03
N THR A 59 20.44 1.00 0.70
CA THR A 59 19.31 0.07 0.57
C THR A 59 18.24 0.30 1.62
N LEU A 60 18.45 1.23 2.56
CA LEU A 60 17.48 1.52 3.61
C LEU A 60 16.17 2.01 3.01
N THR A 61 15.11 1.33 3.40
CA THR A 61 13.74 1.66 3.04
C THR A 61 13.17 2.70 3.99
N ARG A 62 12.01 3.24 3.64
CA ARG A 62 11.26 4.13 4.52
C ARG A 62 10.91 3.43 5.84
N GLU A 63 10.60 2.14 5.77
CA GLU A 63 10.28 1.28 6.90
C GLU A 63 11.51 1.11 7.81
N ASP A 64 12.69 0.82 7.25
CA ASP A 64 13.94 0.71 8.02
C ASP A 64 14.26 2.03 8.74
N LEU A 65 14.07 3.18 8.08
CA LEU A 65 14.27 4.48 8.71
C LEU A 65 13.26 4.76 9.84
N ASN A 66 12.03 4.23 9.74
CA ASN A 66 11.02 4.34 10.81
C ASN A 66 11.41 3.51 12.05
N GLU A 67 12.08 2.37 11.85
CA GLU A 67 12.59 1.55 12.96
C GLU A 67 13.84 2.16 13.59
N LEU A 68 14.79 2.65 12.77
CA LEU A 68 16.04 3.26 13.24
C LEU A 68 15.80 4.61 13.94
N PHE A 69 14.84 5.40 13.45
CA PHE A 69 14.55 6.72 14.01
C PHE A 69 13.07 6.83 14.37
N PRO A 70 12.58 6.18 15.43
CA PRO A 70 11.16 6.11 15.73
C PRO A 70 10.60 7.46 16.24
N GLY A 71 9.27 7.60 16.17
CA GLY A 71 8.54 8.75 16.74
C GLY A 71 8.32 9.92 15.78
N LEU A 72 7.34 10.77 16.09
CA LEU A 72 6.91 11.89 15.23
C LEU A 72 7.96 13.01 15.13
N ARG A 73 8.76 13.21 16.18
CA ARG A 73 9.82 14.23 16.21
C ARG A 73 10.91 13.98 15.16
N ASN A 74 11.08 12.73 14.74
CA ASN A 74 12.05 12.31 13.74
C ASN A 74 11.47 12.26 12.32
N PHE A 75 10.22 12.69 12.09
CA PHE A 75 9.62 12.68 10.75
C PHE A 75 10.44 13.47 9.73
N GLN A 76 10.84 14.69 10.07
CA GLN A 76 11.66 15.52 9.19
C GLN A 76 13.04 14.91 8.98
N LEU A 77 13.64 14.35 10.05
CA LEU A 77 14.91 13.65 9.98
C LEU A 77 14.86 12.48 8.99
N ARG A 78 13.85 11.59 9.10
CA ARG A 78 13.68 10.44 8.20
C ARG A 78 13.49 10.87 6.75
N ARG A 79 12.71 11.93 6.51
CA ARG A 79 12.52 12.50 5.17
C ARG A 79 13.85 13.00 4.59
N THR A 80 14.61 13.76 5.37
CA THR A 80 15.92 14.29 4.95
C THR A 80 16.92 13.15 4.68
N ILE A 81 16.98 12.14 5.54
CA ILE A 81 17.85 10.97 5.33
C ILE A 81 17.46 10.23 4.03
N MET A 82 16.17 10.02 3.78
CA MET A 82 15.70 9.38 2.55
C MET A 82 16.06 10.18 1.29
N THR A 83 15.97 11.51 1.36
CA THR A 83 16.41 12.40 0.27
C THR A 83 17.91 12.26 0.03
N LEU A 84 18.74 12.31 1.08
CA LEU A 84 20.19 12.14 0.96
C LEU A 84 20.58 10.79 0.34
N ILE A 85 19.91 9.70 0.75
CA ILE A 85 20.11 8.38 0.17
C ILE A 85 19.75 8.39 -1.32
N THR A 86 18.58 8.94 -1.67
CA THR A 86 18.09 8.98 -3.06
C THR A 86 19.00 9.82 -3.95
N ASP A 87 19.47 10.97 -3.47
CA ASP A 87 20.39 11.84 -4.19
C ASP A 87 21.75 11.16 -4.38
N THR A 88 22.25 10.46 -3.37
CA THR A 88 23.51 9.69 -3.48
C THR A 88 23.39 8.53 -4.48
N VAL A 89 22.24 7.85 -4.51
CA VAL A 89 21.93 6.82 -5.51
C VAL A 89 21.86 7.44 -6.90
N LYS A 90 21.21 8.61 -7.04
CA LYS A 90 21.09 9.33 -8.30
C LYS A 90 22.43 9.82 -8.82
N ASP A 91 23.30 10.36 -7.98
CA ASP A 91 24.66 10.75 -8.34
C ASP A 91 25.51 9.54 -8.73
N SER A 92 25.28 8.39 -8.08
CA SER A 92 25.90 7.11 -8.48
C SER A 92 25.43 6.62 -9.85
N LEU A 93 24.21 7.00 -10.26
CA LEU A 93 23.61 6.67 -11.57
C LEU A 93 23.96 7.69 -12.66
N GLN A 94 24.27 8.95 -12.31
CA GLN A 94 24.60 10.02 -13.28
C GLN A 94 25.83 9.68 -14.15
N HIS A 95 26.75 8.85 -13.67
CA HIS A 95 27.91 8.41 -14.46
C HIS A 95 27.68 7.09 -15.23
N GLY A 96 26.49 6.49 -15.18
CA GLY A 96 26.18 5.22 -15.86
C GLY A 96 26.25 5.27 -17.39
N PRO A 97 25.48 6.14 -18.07
CA PRO A 97 25.47 6.21 -19.54
C PRO A 97 26.75 6.83 -20.12
N ASP A 98 27.30 7.86 -19.46
CA ASP A 98 28.50 8.57 -19.95
C ASP A 98 29.77 7.70 -19.85
N THR A 99 29.85 6.82 -18.84
CA THR A 99 30.99 5.89 -18.70
C THR A 99 30.91 4.75 -19.70
N LEU A 100 29.72 4.20 -19.97
CA LEU A 100 29.53 3.16 -20.99
C LEU A 100 29.80 3.73 -22.40
N ALA A 101 29.23 4.90 -22.71
CA ALA A 101 29.44 5.57 -24.00
C ALA A 101 30.92 5.92 -24.22
N ALA A 102 31.62 6.42 -23.19
CA ALA A 102 33.05 6.69 -23.26
C ALA A 102 33.90 5.41 -23.38
N ALA A 103 33.51 4.33 -22.69
CA ALA A 103 34.18 3.03 -22.80
C ALA A 103 34.02 2.40 -24.19
N LEU A 104 32.80 2.44 -24.75
CA LEU A 104 32.50 1.97 -26.11
C LEU A 104 33.26 2.80 -27.15
N THR A 105 33.32 4.13 -26.97
CA THR A 105 34.07 5.03 -27.84
C THR A 105 35.56 4.72 -27.80
N ARG A 106 36.14 4.46 -26.62
CA ARG A 106 37.54 4.03 -26.48
C ARG A 106 37.80 2.69 -27.16
N LEU A 107 36.90 1.73 -26.97
CA LEU A 107 37.01 0.39 -27.57
C LEU A 107 36.99 0.46 -29.10
N MET A 108 36.12 1.31 -29.67
CA MET A 108 36.05 1.57 -31.11
C MET A 108 37.32 2.23 -31.68
N HIS A 109 37.99 3.11 -30.93
CA HIS A 109 39.22 3.77 -31.38
C HIS A 109 40.47 2.88 -31.24
N GLN A 110 40.42 1.83 -30.40
CA GLN A 110 41.58 1.00 -30.07
C GLN A 110 41.66 -0.32 -30.84
N ASN A 111 40.53 -0.84 -31.37
CA ASN A 111 40.50 -2.16 -32.02
C ASN A 111 39.78 -2.14 -33.38
N ASN A 112 40.50 -2.51 -34.44
CA ASN A 112 39.96 -2.76 -35.79
C ASN A 112 39.63 -4.26 -36.01
N ASP A 113 39.52 -5.05 -34.94
CA ASP A 113 39.26 -6.49 -35.03
C ASP A 113 37.81 -6.78 -35.45
N ALA A 114 37.64 -7.62 -36.47
CA ALA A 114 36.33 -8.01 -37.00
C ALA A 114 35.44 -8.70 -35.94
N ALA A 115 36.03 -9.45 -35.01
CA ALA A 115 35.28 -10.12 -33.94
C ALA A 115 34.71 -9.11 -32.93
N VAL A 116 35.47 -8.06 -32.61
CA VAL A 116 35.00 -6.98 -31.72
C VAL A 116 33.86 -6.19 -32.38
N GLN A 117 33.96 -5.95 -33.68
CA GLN A 117 32.90 -5.28 -34.45
C GLN A 117 31.61 -6.11 -34.52
N ASP A 118 31.71 -7.44 -34.59
CA ASP A 118 30.55 -8.33 -34.60
C ASP A 118 29.81 -8.30 -33.25
N VAL A 119 30.56 -8.43 -32.14
CA VAL A 119 30.01 -8.33 -30.77
C VAL A 119 29.35 -6.96 -30.52
N LEU A 120 29.94 -5.87 -31.02
CA LEU A 120 29.34 -4.53 -30.92
C LEU A 120 28.02 -4.43 -31.71
N LYS A 121 27.94 -5.03 -32.89
CA LYS A 121 26.71 -5.07 -33.70
C LYS A 121 25.61 -5.88 -33.03
N GLU A 122 25.94 -7.05 -32.48
CA GLU A 122 24.99 -7.87 -31.73
C GLU A 122 24.48 -7.13 -30.49
N SER A 123 25.38 -6.47 -29.74
CA SER A 123 25.02 -5.65 -28.57
C SER A 123 24.07 -4.51 -28.96
N LEU A 124 24.36 -3.81 -30.06
CA LEU A 124 23.49 -2.74 -30.58
C LEU A 124 22.11 -3.27 -31.01
N CYS A 125 22.05 -4.46 -31.59
CA CYS A 125 20.80 -5.10 -31.94
C CYS A 125 19.97 -5.42 -30.69
N ALA A 126 20.60 -5.99 -29.66
CA ALA A 126 19.96 -6.27 -28.38
C ALA A 126 19.44 -5.00 -27.69
N PHE A 127 20.21 -3.90 -27.71
CA PHE A 127 19.76 -2.62 -27.15
C PHE A 127 18.54 -2.05 -27.89
N ARG A 128 18.53 -2.09 -29.23
CA ARG A 128 17.36 -1.65 -30.02
C ARG A 128 16.14 -2.51 -29.73
N GLN A 129 16.32 -3.83 -29.64
CA GLN A 129 15.23 -4.73 -29.30
C GLN A 129 14.63 -4.42 -27.92
N MET A 130 15.47 -4.14 -26.92
CA MET A 130 14.99 -3.72 -25.60
C MET A 130 14.29 -2.36 -25.65
N GLU A 131 14.81 -1.40 -26.44
CA GLU A 131 14.17 -0.10 -26.64
C GLU A 131 12.77 -0.25 -27.26
N ASP A 132 12.63 -1.09 -28.28
CA ASP A 132 11.34 -1.39 -28.92
C ASP A 132 10.38 -2.08 -27.96
N GLN A 133 10.86 -3.02 -27.13
CA GLN A 133 10.06 -3.67 -26.09
C GLN A 133 9.57 -2.66 -25.03
N LEU A 134 10.43 -1.73 -24.60
CA LEU A 134 10.05 -0.68 -23.67
C LEU A 134 9.01 0.27 -24.28
N LYS A 135 9.19 0.68 -25.54
CA LYS A 135 8.21 1.51 -26.27
C LYS A 135 6.87 0.79 -26.42
N ALA A 136 6.90 -0.50 -26.73
CA ALA A 136 5.69 -1.32 -26.83
C ALA A 136 4.96 -1.43 -25.47
N ALA A 137 5.71 -1.65 -24.38
CA ALA A 137 5.16 -1.66 -23.03
C ALA A 137 4.60 -0.27 -22.63
N GLN A 138 5.29 0.80 -22.98
CA GLN A 138 4.81 2.16 -22.74
C GLN A 138 3.52 2.44 -23.53
N ALA A 139 3.46 2.02 -24.79
CA ALA A 139 2.29 2.16 -25.64
C ALA A 139 1.10 1.33 -25.13
N SER A 140 1.34 0.13 -24.59
CA SER A 140 0.27 -0.70 -24.03
C SER A 140 -0.29 -0.15 -22.72
N LEU A 141 0.54 0.54 -21.92
CA LEU A 141 0.12 1.18 -20.67
C LEU A 141 -0.64 2.50 -20.88
N LYS A 142 -0.36 3.22 -21.96
CA LYS A 142 -0.90 4.56 -22.23
C LYS A 142 -2.44 4.67 -22.19
N PRO A 143 -3.23 3.74 -22.77
CA PRO A 143 -4.69 3.82 -22.71
C PRO A 143 -5.24 3.70 -21.28
N TYR A 144 -4.62 2.88 -20.43
CA TYR A 144 -5.03 2.74 -19.03
C TYR A 144 -4.78 4.03 -18.24
N ILE A 145 -3.64 4.67 -18.48
CA ILE A 145 -3.30 5.96 -17.87
C ILE A 145 -4.31 7.04 -18.28
N GLU A 146 -4.68 7.10 -19.56
CA GLU A 146 -5.68 8.06 -20.07
C GLU A 146 -7.07 7.84 -19.46
N VAL A 147 -7.52 6.58 -19.34
CA VAL A 147 -8.79 6.24 -18.69
C VAL A 147 -8.79 6.66 -17.21
N LEU A 148 -7.70 6.35 -16.49
CA LEU A 148 -7.56 6.72 -15.09
C LEU A 148 -7.58 8.24 -14.88
N ASN A 149 -6.88 9.00 -15.73
CA ASN A 149 -6.91 10.46 -15.70
C ASN A 149 -8.30 11.01 -16.00
N GLY A 150 -9.03 10.41 -16.95
CA GLY A 150 -10.41 10.80 -17.27
C GLY A 150 -11.36 10.64 -16.07
N PHE A 151 -11.18 9.60 -15.25
CA PHE A 151 -11.92 9.47 -13.99
C PHE A 151 -11.53 10.58 -13.01
N THR A 152 -10.25 10.86 -12.82
CA THR A 152 -9.78 11.92 -11.92
C THR A 152 -10.33 13.29 -12.32
N GLU A 153 -10.36 13.62 -13.61
CA GLU A 153 -10.92 14.88 -14.11
C GLU A 153 -12.46 14.94 -14.03
N ALA A 154 -13.15 13.80 -14.20
CA ALA A 154 -14.59 13.72 -14.01
C ALA A 154 -15.01 13.87 -12.53
N TYR A 155 -14.19 13.37 -11.60
CA TYR A 155 -14.36 13.61 -10.17
C TYR A 155 -14.12 15.09 -9.82
N ALA A 156 -13.09 15.73 -10.39
CA ALA A 156 -12.82 17.16 -10.18
C ALA A 156 -13.95 18.07 -10.69
N ARG A 157 -14.64 17.70 -11.79
CA ARG A 157 -15.79 18.47 -12.31
C ARG A 157 -17.09 18.27 -11.53
N LYS A 158 -17.20 17.22 -10.71
CA LYS A 158 -18.43 16.92 -9.94
C LYS A 158 -18.51 17.72 -8.64
N GLU A 159 -17.39 18.23 -8.13
CA GLU A 159 -17.37 19.14 -6.97
C GLU A 159 -17.90 20.56 -7.28
N ASP A 160 -18.08 20.91 -8.57
CA ASP A 160 -18.55 22.23 -8.98
C ASP A 160 -20.09 22.33 -9.12
N TRP A 161 -20.80 21.19 -9.20
CA TRP A 161 -22.28 21.18 -9.34
C TRP A 161 -23.02 21.35 -7.99
N ASP A 162 -22.35 21.11 -6.87
CA ASP A 162 -22.95 21.23 -5.54
C ASP A 162 -22.96 22.67 -4.98
N LYS A 163 -22.58 23.68 -5.78
CA LYS A 163 -22.58 25.09 -5.36
C LYS A 163 -23.75 25.94 -5.87
N GLU A 164 -24.66 25.42 -6.67
CA GLU A 164 -25.80 26.21 -7.18
C GLU A 164 -27.12 25.47 -7.02
N GLY A 165 -27.71 25.53 -5.81
CA GLY A 165 -28.98 24.84 -5.56
C GLY A 165 -29.59 24.98 -4.16
N THR A 166 -29.28 26.01 -3.39
CA THR A 166 -30.06 26.33 -2.17
C THR A 166 -31.09 27.42 -2.45
N SER A 167 -32.35 27.03 -2.62
CA SER A 167 -33.45 27.89 -2.19
C SER A 167 -34.73 27.11 -1.89
N SER A 168 -35.32 27.50 -0.76
CA SER A 168 -36.71 27.25 -0.35
C SER A 168 -37.03 25.92 0.31
N ARG A 169 -36.91 25.90 1.65
CA ARG A 169 -37.98 25.29 2.47
C ARG A 169 -38.46 26.30 3.51
N ARG A 170 -39.72 26.71 3.31
CA ARG A 170 -40.44 27.68 4.12
C ARG A 170 -40.63 27.12 5.53
N THR A 171 -40.40 28.00 6.50
CA THR A 171 -40.86 27.95 7.88
C THR A 171 -42.38 27.81 7.92
N PHE A 172 -42.87 26.79 8.62
CA PHE A 172 -44.23 26.80 9.18
C PHE A 172 -44.11 26.70 10.68
N SER A 173 -44.45 27.81 11.33
CA SER A 173 -44.75 27.89 12.76
C SER A 173 -46.12 27.23 12.99
N SER A 174 -46.20 26.34 13.96
CA SER A 174 -47.46 25.89 14.53
C SER A 174 -47.22 25.59 16.01
N SER A 175 -47.57 26.56 16.84
CA SER A 175 -47.74 26.41 18.28
C SER A 175 -49.18 25.98 18.55
N PHE A 176 -49.40 24.95 19.40
CA PHE A 176 -50.33 24.98 20.55
C PHE A 176 -50.10 23.76 21.47
N PRO A 177 -50.43 23.84 22.78
CA PRO A 177 -49.87 23.00 23.84
C PRO A 177 -50.82 21.91 24.39
N THR A 178 -50.28 21.17 25.38
CA THR A 178 -50.93 20.46 26.52
C THR A 178 -50.93 18.92 26.48
N ASN A 179 -49.89 18.37 27.12
CA ASN A 179 -49.95 17.39 28.22
C ASN A 179 -51.26 16.59 28.41
N MET A 180 -51.19 15.27 28.18
CA MET A 180 -51.79 14.23 29.03
C MET A 180 -51.03 12.90 28.81
N ASN A 181 -50.46 12.33 29.87
CA ASN A 181 -49.91 10.97 29.90
C ASN A 181 -51.04 9.93 30.00
N PRO A 182 -50.95 8.80 29.27
CA PRO A 182 -51.58 7.54 29.65
C PRO A 182 -50.54 6.45 30.00
N PRO A 183 -50.97 5.36 30.66
CA PRO A 183 -50.14 4.62 31.61
C PRO A 183 -49.08 3.72 30.97
N THR A 184 -47.96 3.63 31.66
CA THR A 184 -46.83 2.72 31.41
C THR A 184 -47.30 1.26 31.41
N ILE A 185 -47.40 0.67 30.22
CA ILE A 185 -47.24 -0.76 30.03
C ILE A 185 -45.82 -0.95 29.49
N GLN A 186 -44.96 -1.56 30.29
CA GLN A 186 -43.62 -1.99 29.86
C GLN A 186 -43.79 -3.15 28.86
N ILE A 187 -44.04 -2.79 27.60
CA ILE A 187 -43.78 -3.68 26.48
C ILE A 187 -42.25 -3.68 26.36
N PRO A 188 -41.55 -4.83 26.45
CA PRO A 188 -40.14 -4.86 26.10
C PRO A 188 -40.07 -4.40 24.65
N SER A 189 -39.53 -3.21 24.42
CA SER A 189 -39.19 -2.73 23.09
C SER A 189 -38.20 -3.74 22.53
N PHE A 190 -38.71 -4.70 21.76
CA PHE A 190 -37.87 -5.55 20.94
C PHE A 190 -37.26 -4.61 19.90
N GLU A 191 -36.13 -4.00 20.25
CA GLU A 191 -35.25 -3.46 19.22
C GLU A 191 -34.89 -4.63 18.31
N PRO A 192 -35.18 -4.56 17.00
CA PRO A 192 -34.82 -5.64 16.09
C PRO A 192 -33.30 -5.81 16.14
N THR A 193 -32.86 -7.01 16.55
CA THR A 193 -31.44 -7.35 16.69
C THR A 193 -31.06 -8.43 15.69
N VAL A 194 -29.94 -8.23 15.01
CA VAL A 194 -29.35 -9.18 14.08
C VAL A 194 -28.39 -10.08 14.83
N ARG A 195 -28.57 -11.40 14.71
CA ARG A 195 -27.63 -12.38 15.26
C ARG A 195 -26.40 -12.47 14.37
N VAL A 196 -25.27 -11.97 14.87
CA VAL A 196 -24.02 -11.88 14.11
C VAL A 196 -22.99 -12.86 14.67
N HIS A 197 -22.29 -13.56 13.80
CA HIS A 197 -21.12 -14.34 14.19
C HIS A 197 -19.83 -13.64 13.75
N PRO A 198 -18.97 -13.19 14.69
CA PRO A 198 -17.66 -12.65 14.34
C PRO A 198 -16.68 -13.78 14.03
N LEU A 199 -16.20 -13.83 12.78
CA LEU A 199 -15.20 -14.80 12.31
C LEU A 199 -13.83 -14.13 12.21
N PHE A 200 -12.84 -14.64 12.94
CA PHE A 200 -11.50 -14.05 12.97
C PHE A 200 -10.54 -14.79 12.05
N CYS A 201 -10.09 -14.12 10.99
CA CYS A 201 -9.13 -14.66 10.01
C CYS A 201 -7.68 -14.27 10.31
N GLY A 202 -7.43 -13.57 11.42
CA GLY A 202 -6.11 -13.14 11.87
C GLY A 202 -6.17 -12.38 13.20
N ARG A 203 -5.07 -11.73 13.58
CA ARG A 203 -5.00 -10.91 14.80
C ARG A 203 -5.60 -9.52 14.57
N THR A 204 -6.74 -9.24 15.19
CA THR A 204 -7.53 -8.00 15.04
C THR A 204 -7.18 -6.91 16.07
N LEU A 205 -6.38 -7.25 17.09
CA LEU A 205 -5.94 -6.36 18.16
C LEU A 205 -7.08 -5.64 18.91
N GLY A 206 -8.24 -6.29 19.03
CA GLY A 206 -9.43 -5.74 19.70
C GLY A 206 -10.24 -4.73 18.88
N THR A 207 -9.79 -4.42 17.66
CA THR A 207 -10.51 -3.54 16.73
C THR A 207 -11.87 -4.12 16.32
N ASP A 208 -11.96 -5.45 16.22
CA ASP A 208 -13.20 -6.18 16.00
C ASP A 208 -14.27 -5.85 17.05
N LYS A 209 -13.89 -5.85 18.34
CA LYS A 209 -14.78 -5.50 19.45
C LYS A 209 -15.24 -4.04 19.36
N GLN A 210 -14.35 -3.15 18.94
CA GLN A 210 -14.69 -1.73 18.73
C GLN A 210 -15.69 -1.55 17.60
N ILE A 211 -15.51 -2.28 16.50
CA ILE A 211 -16.45 -2.27 15.37
C ILE A 211 -17.81 -2.79 15.85
N LEU A 212 -17.87 -3.95 16.50
CA LEU A 212 -19.12 -4.54 17.01
C LEU A 212 -19.84 -3.61 18.00
N ALA A 213 -19.10 -2.98 18.93
CA ALA A 213 -19.66 -2.08 19.92
C ALA A 213 -20.25 -0.78 19.33
N GLN A 214 -19.78 -0.35 18.15
CA GLN A 214 -20.30 0.82 17.46
C GLN A 214 -21.53 0.51 16.59
N LEU A 215 -21.78 -0.76 16.27
CA LEU A 215 -22.93 -1.19 15.46
C LEU A 215 -24.16 -1.33 16.34
N LYS A 216 -25.28 -0.75 15.90
CA LYS A 216 -26.56 -0.81 16.61
C LYS A 216 -27.31 -2.08 16.23
N GLY A 217 -28.03 -2.65 17.21
CA GLY A 217 -28.87 -3.83 17.01
C GLY A 217 -28.09 -5.10 16.66
N VAL A 218 -26.84 -5.22 17.10
CA VAL A 218 -26.04 -6.46 16.96
C VAL A 218 -26.20 -7.31 18.20
N LYS A 219 -26.52 -8.59 18.01
CA LYS A 219 -26.43 -9.63 19.04
C LYS A 219 -25.39 -10.65 18.59
N GLU A 220 -24.27 -10.74 19.30
CA GLU A 220 -23.28 -11.78 19.02
C GLU A 220 -23.88 -13.17 19.24
N SER A 221 -23.53 -14.10 18.36
CA SER A 221 -24.08 -15.46 18.32
C SER A 221 -23.06 -16.47 17.80
N GLU A 222 -23.32 -17.73 18.11
CA GLU A 222 -22.58 -18.86 17.56
C GLU A 222 -22.84 -19.01 16.06
N LEU A 223 -21.89 -19.64 15.38
CA LEU A 223 -21.98 -19.85 13.94
C LEU A 223 -23.25 -20.60 13.52
N SER A 224 -23.80 -21.48 14.35
CA SER A 224 -25.02 -22.25 14.05
C SER A 224 -26.28 -21.38 14.01
N ASP A 225 -26.40 -20.40 14.91
CA ASP A 225 -27.61 -19.57 15.10
C ASP A 225 -27.49 -18.17 14.46
N CYS A 226 -26.33 -17.82 13.89
CA CYS A 226 -26.15 -16.52 13.28
C CYS A 226 -26.95 -16.35 11.98
N GLN A 227 -27.44 -15.13 11.77
CA GLN A 227 -28.06 -14.67 10.53
C GLN A 227 -27.04 -14.06 9.56
N LEU A 228 -25.97 -13.45 10.09
CA LEU A 228 -24.91 -12.80 9.32
C LEU A 228 -23.54 -13.09 9.92
N ILE A 229 -22.53 -13.31 9.07
CA ILE A 229 -21.13 -13.44 9.50
C ILE A 229 -20.40 -12.13 9.24
N LEU A 230 -19.66 -11.63 10.23
CA LEU A 230 -18.66 -10.57 10.02
C LEU A 230 -17.27 -11.21 10.05
N ALA A 231 -16.67 -11.40 8.87
CA ALA A 231 -15.35 -12.00 8.74
C ALA A 231 -14.26 -10.92 8.79
N PHE A 232 -13.52 -10.87 9.89
CA PHE A 232 -12.42 -9.93 10.11
C PHE A 232 -11.12 -10.50 9.54
N SER A 233 -10.57 -9.85 8.53
CA SER A 233 -9.36 -10.24 7.82
C SER A 233 -8.31 -9.13 7.86
N PRO A 234 -7.45 -9.10 8.88
CA PRO A 234 -6.27 -8.24 8.90
C PRO A 234 -5.34 -8.55 7.72
N VAL A 235 -4.85 -7.52 7.06
CA VAL A 235 -3.81 -7.65 6.02
C VAL A 235 -2.49 -7.92 6.72
N THR A 236 -1.93 -9.11 6.49
CA THR A 236 -0.64 -9.55 7.07
C THR A 236 0.42 -9.78 6.01
N SER A 237 0.01 -10.06 4.77
CA SER A 237 0.90 -10.25 3.64
C SER A 237 0.51 -9.31 2.51
N ARG A 238 -0.62 -9.58 1.86
CA ARG A 238 -1.20 -8.85 0.74
C ARG A 238 -2.71 -8.98 0.83
N ALA A 239 -3.42 -7.86 0.70
CA ALA A 239 -4.87 -7.81 0.88
C ALA A 239 -5.63 -8.87 0.06
N GLY A 240 -5.23 -9.12 -1.20
CA GLY A 240 -5.86 -10.13 -2.04
C GLY A 240 -5.69 -11.57 -1.52
N ILE A 241 -4.48 -11.93 -1.08
CA ILE A 241 -4.19 -13.28 -0.58
C ILE A 241 -4.87 -13.51 0.77
N ASP A 242 -4.75 -12.55 1.69
CA ASP A 242 -5.35 -12.66 3.01
C ASP A 242 -6.89 -12.74 2.89
N ALA A 243 -7.48 -12.01 1.95
CA ALA A 243 -8.91 -12.10 1.64
C ALA A 243 -9.29 -13.48 1.06
N GLU A 244 -8.53 -14.05 0.13
CA GLU A 244 -8.79 -15.40 -0.39
C GLU A 244 -8.74 -16.45 0.73
N GLU A 245 -7.78 -16.35 1.64
CA GLU A 245 -7.67 -17.22 2.82
C GLU A 245 -8.85 -17.03 3.80
N ALA A 246 -9.31 -15.79 3.99
CA ALA A 246 -10.51 -15.52 4.78
C ALA A 246 -11.76 -16.12 4.12
N LEU A 247 -11.92 -15.97 2.80
CA LEU A 247 -13.05 -16.54 2.06
C LEU A 247 -13.12 -18.06 2.20
N LYS A 248 -11.99 -18.76 2.23
CA LYS A 248 -11.95 -20.23 2.46
C LYS A 248 -12.54 -20.64 3.81
N LYS A 249 -12.46 -19.79 4.83
CA LYS A 249 -12.97 -20.05 6.20
C LYS A 249 -14.45 -19.72 6.37
N ILE A 250 -15.03 -18.92 5.47
CA ILE A 250 -16.44 -18.52 5.53
C ILE A 250 -17.33 -19.65 4.97
N PRO A 251 -18.32 -20.14 5.73
CA PRO A 251 -19.32 -21.10 5.25
C PRO A 251 -20.13 -20.53 4.08
N ALA A 252 -20.31 -21.34 3.03
CA ALA A 252 -20.94 -20.89 1.78
C ALA A 252 -22.47 -20.72 1.88
N ASP A 253 -23.10 -21.32 2.89
CA ASP A 253 -24.54 -21.34 3.13
C ASP A 253 -25.05 -20.13 3.94
N LYS A 254 -24.14 -19.29 4.46
CA LYS A 254 -24.49 -18.12 5.28
C LYS A 254 -24.03 -16.82 4.64
N PRO A 255 -24.84 -15.75 4.69
CA PRO A 255 -24.42 -14.45 4.20
C PRO A 255 -23.29 -13.91 5.08
N ALA A 256 -22.29 -13.30 4.45
CA ALA A 256 -21.14 -12.76 5.16
C ALA A 256 -20.70 -11.41 4.60
N VAL A 257 -20.19 -10.56 5.49
CA VAL A 257 -19.43 -9.37 5.13
C VAL A 257 -17.96 -9.67 5.36
N LEU A 258 -17.14 -9.42 4.33
CA LEU A 258 -15.69 -9.49 4.47
C LEU A 258 -15.16 -8.11 4.89
N VAL A 259 -14.66 -8.03 6.13
CA VAL A 259 -14.05 -6.83 6.72
C VAL A 259 -12.53 -6.95 6.60
N ILE A 260 -11.95 -6.27 5.62
CA ILE A 260 -10.51 -6.25 5.37
C ILE A 260 -9.89 -5.13 6.22
N MET A 261 -8.97 -5.50 7.09
CA MET A 261 -8.41 -4.58 8.08
C MET A 261 -6.97 -4.22 7.70
N HIS A 262 -6.74 -2.98 7.30
CA HIS A 262 -5.43 -2.48 6.90
C HIS A 262 -4.73 -1.90 8.13
N HIS A 263 -3.62 -2.51 8.55
CA HIS A 263 -2.79 -1.94 9.60
C HIS A 263 -2.01 -0.75 9.03
N THR A 264 -2.41 0.45 9.41
CA THR A 264 -1.83 1.69 8.90
C THR A 264 -2.08 2.83 9.88
N PHE A 265 -1.12 3.75 9.97
CA PHE A 265 -1.30 4.99 10.72
C PHE A 265 -1.88 6.12 9.84
N ASN A 266 -1.90 5.94 8.51
CA ASN A 266 -2.36 6.95 7.57
C ASN A 266 -3.90 6.95 7.47
N PRO A 267 -4.61 8.00 7.94
CA PRO A 267 -6.07 8.07 7.87
C PRO A 267 -6.60 8.19 6.43
N ASP A 268 -5.74 8.65 5.50
CA ASP A 268 -6.05 8.86 4.09
C ASP A 268 -5.57 7.68 3.21
N TYR A 269 -5.31 6.53 3.83
CA TYR A 269 -4.86 5.34 3.11
C TYR A 269 -5.95 4.87 2.13
N VAL A 270 -5.61 4.90 0.84
CA VAL A 270 -6.47 4.39 -0.23
C VAL A 270 -6.34 2.87 -0.27
N CYS A 271 -7.40 2.19 0.15
CA CYS A 271 -7.45 0.73 0.16
C CYS A 271 -7.45 0.20 -1.28
N PRO A 272 -6.61 -0.79 -1.63
CA PRO A 272 -6.64 -1.43 -2.94
C PRO A 272 -8.03 -1.97 -3.25
N SER A 273 -8.51 -1.77 -4.48
CA SER A 273 -9.76 -2.39 -4.93
C SER A 273 -9.56 -3.90 -4.99
N LEU A 274 -10.33 -4.62 -4.19
CA LEU A 274 -10.21 -6.06 -4.14
C LEU A 274 -11.10 -6.70 -5.21
N ASN A 275 -10.47 -7.30 -6.21
CA ASN A 275 -11.15 -8.20 -7.15
C ASN A 275 -11.22 -9.61 -6.53
N ALA A 276 -11.75 -9.72 -5.30
CA ALA A 276 -12.03 -11.04 -4.74
C ALA A 276 -13.01 -11.76 -5.66
N SER A 277 -12.75 -13.03 -5.98
CA SER A 277 -13.71 -13.87 -6.67
C SER A 277 -15.06 -13.76 -5.97
N SER A 278 -16.07 -13.24 -6.65
CA SER A 278 -17.38 -12.94 -6.07
C SER A 278 -18.07 -14.24 -5.65
N ARG A 279 -17.92 -14.61 -4.39
CA ARG A 279 -18.74 -15.68 -3.79
C ARG A 279 -20.13 -15.12 -3.55
N VAL A 280 -21.15 -15.86 -4.00
CA VAL A 280 -22.56 -15.44 -3.97
C VAL A 280 -23.06 -15.11 -2.56
N ASN A 281 -22.48 -15.73 -1.53
CA ASN A 281 -22.84 -15.49 -0.13
C ASN A 281 -22.11 -14.30 0.51
N ILE A 282 -21.17 -13.65 -0.18
CA ILE A 282 -20.53 -12.42 0.31
C ILE A 282 -21.38 -11.23 -0.12
N VAL A 283 -22.08 -10.63 0.86
CA VAL A 283 -23.05 -9.56 0.60
C VAL A 283 -22.39 -8.19 0.53
N GLU A 284 -21.18 -8.06 1.08
CA GLU A 284 -20.45 -6.79 1.08
C GLU A 284 -18.95 -6.98 1.36
N HIS A 285 -18.14 -6.11 0.76
CA HIS A 285 -16.73 -5.92 1.13
C HIS A 285 -16.54 -4.55 1.79
N VAL A 286 -15.89 -4.56 2.96
CA VAL A 286 -15.63 -3.36 3.75
C VAL A 286 -14.16 -3.30 4.07
N ASN A 287 -13.51 -2.18 3.76
CA ASN A 287 -12.15 -1.91 4.21
C ASN A 287 -12.20 -1.04 5.47
N VAL A 288 -11.39 -1.38 6.47
CA VAL A 288 -11.19 -0.57 7.67
C VAL A 288 -9.70 -0.33 7.91
N LEU A 289 -9.37 0.83 8.45
CA LEU A 289 -8.02 1.22 8.81
C LEU A 289 -7.85 1.10 10.33
N PHE A 290 -6.80 0.44 10.80
CA PHE A 290 -6.57 0.30 12.23
C PHE A 290 -5.08 0.37 12.56
N HIS A 291 -4.77 0.75 13.80
CA HIS A 291 -3.41 0.79 14.30
C HIS A 291 -3.39 0.58 15.82
N ASP A 292 -2.46 -0.22 16.29
CA ASP A 292 -2.26 -0.54 17.71
C ASP A 292 -1.97 0.70 18.56
N SER A 293 -1.07 1.58 18.09
CA SER A 293 -0.75 2.83 18.80
C SER A 293 -1.87 3.89 18.83
N ARG A 294 -2.95 3.69 18.05
CA ARG A 294 -4.14 4.55 18.03
C ARG A 294 -5.34 3.92 18.74
N HIS A 295 -5.08 2.89 19.54
CA HIS A 295 -6.10 2.09 20.22
C HIS A 295 -7.09 1.43 19.25
N GLY A 296 -6.63 0.91 18.10
CA GLY A 296 -7.48 0.13 17.18
C GLY A 296 -7.98 0.95 16.00
N LEU A 297 -9.31 1.03 15.83
CA LEU A 297 -9.95 1.62 14.64
C LEU A 297 -9.61 3.12 14.53
N LEU A 298 -9.09 3.55 13.37
CA LEU A 298 -8.77 4.97 13.16
C LEU A 298 -10.05 5.83 13.12
N GLN A 299 -9.97 7.04 13.66
CA GLN A 299 -10.99 8.09 13.47
C GLN A 299 -10.70 8.81 12.15
N CYS A 300 -11.35 8.39 11.07
CA CYS A 300 -11.18 8.99 9.75
C CYS A 300 -12.43 8.80 8.86
N PRO A 301 -12.59 9.62 7.80
CA PRO A 301 -13.72 9.53 6.89
C PRO A 301 -13.89 8.14 6.24
N ALA A 302 -12.79 7.45 5.96
CA ALA A 302 -12.81 6.09 5.41
C ALA A 302 -13.50 5.11 6.35
N ASN A 303 -13.17 5.13 7.64
CA ASN A 303 -13.78 4.27 8.65
C ASN A 303 -15.21 4.70 8.99
N GLU A 304 -15.52 6.00 9.01
CA GLU A 304 -16.90 6.46 9.15
C GLU A 304 -17.79 5.91 8.02
N ASN A 305 -17.27 5.91 6.79
CA ASN A 305 -17.98 5.33 5.65
C ASN A 305 -18.10 3.80 5.77
N ALA A 306 -17.03 3.12 6.21
CA ALA A 306 -17.02 1.69 6.47
C ALA A 306 -18.08 1.29 7.51
N MET A 307 -18.17 2.04 8.61
CA MET A 307 -19.17 1.82 9.67
C MET A 307 -20.60 2.09 9.17
N ARG A 308 -20.82 3.15 8.39
CA ARG A 308 -22.12 3.39 7.73
C ARG A 308 -22.51 2.24 6.80
N LYS A 309 -21.55 1.69 6.06
CA LYS A 309 -21.76 0.55 5.17
C LYS A 309 -22.12 -0.72 5.94
N LEU A 310 -21.40 -1.01 7.02
CA LEU A 310 -21.70 -2.13 7.93
C LEU A 310 -23.10 -2.01 8.55
N GLN A 311 -23.45 -0.82 9.06
CA GLN A 311 -24.80 -0.58 9.60
C GLN A 311 -25.88 -0.74 8.53
N SER A 312 -25.64 -0.26 7.31
CA SER A 312 -26.54 -0.44 6.17
C SER A 312 -26.73 -1.91 5.81
N VAL A 313 -25.70 -2.75 5.91
CA VAL A 313 -25.85 -4.22 5.77
C VAL A 313 -26.72 -4.77 6.88
N LEU A 314 -26.42 -4.46 8.15
CA LEU A 314 -27.18 -4.97 9.29
C LEU A 314 -28.67 -4.62 9.22
N ASN A 315 -29.00 -3.40 8.84
CA ASN A 315 -30.39 -2.95 8.72
C ASN A 315 -31.20 -3.75 7.68
N ARG A 316 -30.55 -4.49 6.76
CA ARG A 316 -31.25 -5.39 5.82
C ARG A 316 -31.69 -6.70 6.48
N TYR A 317 -31.18 -7.01 7.66
CA TYR A 317 -31.45 -8.23 8.44
C TYR A 317 -32.18 -7.93 9.76
N MET A 318 -32.51 -6.66 10.03
CA MET A 318 -33.35 -6.23 11.15
C MET A 318 -34.83 -6.37 10.80
#